data_AF-A0A927YRR9-F1
#
_entry.id   AF-A0A927YRR9-F1
#
_cell.length_a   1.000
_cell.length_b   1.000
_cell.length_c   1.000
_cell.angle_alpha   90.00
_cell.angle_beta   90.00
_cell.angle_gamma   90.00
#
_symmetry.space_group_name_H-M   'P 1'
#
loop_
_entity.id
_entity.type
_entity.pdbx_description
1 polymer ?
#
loop_
_entity_poly.entity_id
_entity_poly.type
_entity_poly.pdbx_seq_one_letter_code
_entity_poly.pdbx_strand_id
1 'polypeptide(L)'
;MRWRVNVSDLLLKDRLHMILSEQNQTPKAFAEKLGISSNYVYKLLSGNKTVISLTIAKLINSKFHYNIEWILNGFGEKLEDDTNLQYIMEKIAQMDYEQLRKVKEFIDKY
;
A
#
# COMPACT_ATOMS: atom_id res chain seq x y z
N MET A 1 27.33 -4.00 -8.92
CA MET A 1 26.60 -5.27 -8.68
C MET A 1 25.24 -4.92 -8.08
N ARG A 2 24.16 -5.15 -8.82
CA ARG A 2 22.77 -4.86 -8.41
C ARG A 2 22.18 -6.20 -7.98
N TRP A 3 22.08 -6.45 -6.67
CA TRP A 3 21.49 -7.69 -6.17
C TRP A 3 20.00 -7.68 -6.49
N ARG A 4 19.58 -8.45 -7.50
CA ARG A 4 18.18 -8.90 -7.63
C ARG A 4 18.00 -10.02 -6.62
N VAL A 5 17.57 -9.67 -5.41
CA VAL A 5 16.98 -10.66 -4.51
C VAL A 5 15.73 -11.17 -5.24
N ASN A 6 15.67 -12.47 -5.51
CA ASN A 6 14.48 -13.08 -6.08
C ASN A 6 13.36 -12.92 -5.03
N VAL A 7 12.39 -12.05 -5.31
CA VAL A 7 11.37 -11.59 -4.34
C VAL A 7 10.36 -12.70 -3.98
N SER A 8 10.45 -13.84 -4.65
CA SER A 8 9.51 -14.96 -4.63
C SER A 8 9.44 -15.77 -3.33
N ASP A 9 10.36 -15.58 -2.37
CA ASP A 9 10.42 -16.36 -1.12
C ASP A 9 10.21 -15.54 0.16
N LEU A 10 9.81 -14.27 0.05
CA LEU A 10 9.54 -13.46 1.25
C LEU A 10 8.33 -14.03 2.00
N LEU A 11 8.45 -14.22 3.32
CA LEU A 11 7.30 -14.57 4.14
C LEU A 11 6.47 -13.31 4.41
N LEU A 12 5.20 -13.51 4.77
CA LEU A 12 4.31 -12.39 5.13
C LEU A 12 4.91 -11.49 6.21
N LYS A 13 5.55 -12.08 7.23
CA LYS A 13 6.21 -11.31 8.30
C LYS A 13 7.27 -10.36 7.75
N ASP A 14 8.05 -10.80 6.77
CA ASP A 14 9.16 -10.03 6.21
C ASP A 14 8.61 -8.85 5.41
N ARG A 15 7.56 -9.08 4.61
CA ARG A 15 6.86 -8.02 3.89
C ARG A 15 6.24 -6.98 4.83
N LEU A 16 5.65 -7.41 5.95
CA LEU A 16 5.09 -6.49 6.94
C LEU A 16 6.18 -5.68 7.66
N HIS A 17 7.33 -6.27 7.97
CA HIS A 17 8.48 -5.53 8.50
C HIS A 17 9.01 -4.50 7.51
N MET A 18 9.06 -4.82 6.22
CA MET A 18 9.40 -3.85 5.17
C MET A 18 8.42 -2.67 5.17
N ILE A 19 7.11 -2.95 5.17
CA ILE A 19 6.07 -1.90 5.21
C ILE A 19 6.26 -0.98 6.42
N LEU A 20 6.47 -1.54 7.61
CA LEU A 20 6.68 -0.76 8.84
C LEU A 20 7.92 0.13 8.74
N SER A 21 9.04 -0.43 8.25
CA SER A 21 10.30 0.30 8.12
C SER A 21 10.18 1.45 7.11
N GLU A 22 9.61 1.19 5.94
CA GLU A 22 9.50 2.18 4.86
C GLU A 22 8.52 3.31 5.20
N GLN A 23 7.47 3.00 5.95
CA GLN A 23 6.47 3.97 6.38
C GLN A 23 6.80 4.62 7.74
N ASN A 24 7.97 4.30 8.31
CA ASN A 24 8.40 4.71 9.65
C ASN A 24 7.31 4.54 10.72
N GLN A 25 6.65 3.37 10.71
CA GLN A 25 5.55 3.05 11.62
C GLN A 25 5.99 2.09 12.72
N THR A 26 5.48 2.32 13.94
CA THR A 26 5.52 1.30 14.99
C THR A 26 4.43 0.25 14.76
N PRO A 27 4.57 -0.99 15.24
CA PRO A 27 3.52 -2.01 15.15
C PRO A 27 2.17 -1.56 15.74
N LYS A 28 2.21 -0.75 16.81
CA LYS A 28 1.02 -0.19 17.46
C LYS A 28 0.33 0.84 16.56
N ALA A 29 1.07 1.81 16.02
CA ALA A 29 0.52 2.83 15.12
C ALA A 29 -0.05 2.20 13.83
N PHE A 30 0.61 1.16 13.32
CA PHE A 30 0.12 0.39 12.18
C PHE A 30 -1.22 -0.30 12.49
N ALA A 31 -1.34 -0.94 13.67
CA ALA A 31 -2.59 -1.55 14.10
C ALA A 31 -3.73 -0.53 14.21
N GLU A 32 -3.46 0.63 14.81
CA GLU A 32 -4.41 1.74 14.94
C GLU A 32 -4.87 2.25 13.57
N LYS A 33 -3.95 2.48 12.62
CA LYS A 33 -4.28 2.92 11.26
C LYS A 33 -5.15 1.93 10.48
N LEU A 34 -4.98 0.64 10.73
CA LEU A 34 -5.79 -0.43 10.11
C LEU A 34 -7.07 -0.75 10.88
N GLY A 35 -7.28 -0.18 12.08
CA GLY A 35 -8.43 -0.50 12.92
C GLY A 35 -8.44 -1.94 13.45
N ILE A 36 -7.26 -2.53 13.67
CA ILE A 36 -7.12 -3.91 14.16
C ILE A 36 -6.34 -3.94 15.49
N SER A 37 -6.42 -5.06 16.22
CA SER A 37 -5.71 -5.16 17.50
C SER A 37 -4.19 -5.26 17.31
N SER A 38 -3.42 -4.60 18.19
CA SER A 38 -1.96 -4.72 18.19
C SER A 38 -1.48 -6.16 18.35
N ASN A 39 -2.18 -6.96 19.16
CA ASN A 39 -1.89 -8.40 19.33
C ASN A 39 -1.94 -9.16 18.00
N TYR A 40 -2.90 -8.84 17.14
CA TYR A 40 -2.99 -9.43 15.81
C TYR A 40 -1.76 -9.08 14.96
N VAL A 41 -1.35 -7.81 14.96
CA VAL A 41 -0.15 -7.36 14.25
C VAL A 41 1.11 -8.05 14.78
N TYR A 42 1.29 -8.15 16.10
CA TYR A 42 2.44 -8.86 16.68
C TYR A 42 2.51 -10.33 16.28
N LYS A 43 1.37 -11.04 16.20
CA LYS A 43 1.32 -12.43 15.73
C LYS A 43 1.74 -12.57 14.27
N LEU A 44 1.44 -11.58 13.44
CA LEU A 44 1.89 -11.56 12.04
C LEU A 44 3.40 -11.31 11.96
N LEU A 45 3.90 -10.29 12.68
CA LEU A 45 5.31 -9.91 12.67
C LEU A 45 6.24 -10.96 13.28
N SER A 46 5.74 -11.76 14.22
CA SER A 46 6.49 -12.88 14.80
C SER A 46 6.50 -14.13 13.89
N GLY A 47 5.64 -14.16 12.86
CA GLY A 47 5.45 -15.34 12.01
C GLY A 47 4.55 -16.42 12.62
N ASN A 48 3.98 -16.20 13.81
CA ASN A 48 3.01 -17.12 14.41
C ASN A 48 1.71 -17.20 13.59
N LYS A 49 1.39 -16.14 12.85
CA LYS A 49 0.33 -16.12 11.85
C LYS A 49 0.93 -15.74 10.51
N THR A 50 0.80 -16.64 9.54
CA THR A 50 1.49 -16.55 8.24
C THR A 50 0.59 -16.10 7.09
N VAL A 51 -0.71 -15.94 7.33
CA VAL A 51 -1.71 -15.55 6.34
C VAL A 51 -2.62 -14.44 6.86
N ILE A 52 -3.02 -13.53 5.98
CA ILE A 52 -4.03 -12.48 6.22
C ILE A 52 -5.17 -12.63 5.24
N SER A 53 -6.33 -12.04 5.57
CA SER A 53 -7.46 -12.00 4.64
C SER A 53 -7.28 -10.93 3.58
N LEU A 54 -8.01 -11.06 2.46
CA LEU A 54 -8.10 -10.04 1.42
C LEU A 54 -8.53 -8.68 1.99
N THR A 55 -9.42 -8.66 2.98
CA THR A 55 -9.86 -7.41 3.64
C THR A 55 -8.69 -6.66 4.28
N ILE A 56 -7.81 -7.37 4.99
CA ILE A 56 -6.61 -6.74 5.60
C ILE A 56 -5.65 -6.26 4.52
N ALA A 57 -5.45 -7.05 3.45
CA ALA A 57 -4.61 -6.64 2.33
C ALA A 57 -5.14 -5.36 1.64
N LYS A 58 -6.46 -5.26 1.44
CA LYS A 58 -7.12 -4.04 0.91
C LYS A 58 -6.96 -2.83 1.83
N LEU A 59 -6.99 -3.01 3.14
CA LEU A 59 -6.75 -1.91 4.08
C LEU A 59 -5.28 -1.43 4.01
N ILE A 60 -4.32 -2.36 3.93
CA ILE A 60 -2.91 -2.01 3.77
C ILE A 60 -2.68 -1.27 2.45
N ASN A 61 -3.26 -1.77 1.36
CA ASN A 61 -3.23 -1.12 0.06
C ASN A 61 -3.82 0.31 0.13
N SER A 62 -5.04 0.48 0.63
CA SER A 62 -5.69 1.79 0.71
C SER A 62 -4.94 2.81 1.58
N LYS A 63 -4.23 2.37 2.62
CA LYS A 63 -3.53 3.28 3.56
C LYS A 63 -2.07 3.56 3.18
N PHE A 64 -1.44 2.64 2.47
CA PHE A 64 0.01 2.64 2.27
C PHE A 64 0.43 2.36 0.82
N HIS A 65 -0.52 2.17 -0.10
CA HIS A 65 -0.32 2.00 -1.54
C HIS A 65 0.53 0.78 -1.96
N TYR A 66 0.59 -0.25 -1.11
CA TYR A 66 1.22 -1.52 -1.46
C TYR A 66 0.27 -2.38 -2.28
N ASN A 67 0.81 -3.07 -3.28
CA ASN A 67 0.03 -3.93 -4.17
C ASN A 67 -0.56 -5.13 -3.40
N ILE A 68 -1.84 -5.43 -3.63
CA ILE A 68 -2.58 -6.48 -2.92
C ILE A 68 -1.96 -7.86 -3.13
N GLU A 69 -1.59 -8.22 -4.37
CA GLU A 69 -0.98 -9.52 -4.68
C GLU A 69 0.41 -9.66 -4.05
N TRP A 70 1.19 -8.57 -4.04
CA TRP A 70 2.47 -8.56 -3.36
C TRP A 70 2.32 -8.75 -1.85
N ILE A 71 1.35 -8.08 -1.21
CA ILE A 71 1.11 -8.26 0.23
C ILE A 71 0.72 -9.72 0.54
N LEU A 72 -0.23 -10.27 -0.21
CA LEU A 72 -0.78 -11.61 0.04
C LEU A 72 0.23 -12.71 -0.25
N ASN A 73 0.87 -12.64 -1.41
CA ASN A 73 1.59 -13.77 -1.99
C ASN A 73 3.09 -13.48 -2.20
N GLY A 74 3.52 -12.22 -2.14
CA GLY A 74 4.90 -11.83 -2.42
C GLY A 74 5.24 -11.78 -3.91
N PHE A 75 4.24 -11.90 -4.78
CA PHE A 75 4.41 -11.83 -6.24
C PHE A 75 4.07 -10.44 -6.78
N GLY A 76 4.69 -10.10 -7.92
CA GLY A 76 4.45 -8.83 -8.61
C GLY A 76 5.20 -7.65 -8.01
N GLU A 77 4.84 -6.46 -8.47
CA GLU A 77 5.41 -5.19 -8.01
C GLU A 77 4.97 -4.89 -6.58
N LYS A 78 5.89 -4.35 -5.76
CA LYS A 78 5.65 -4.08 -4.35
C LYS A 78 4.62 -2.98 -4.12
N LEU A 79 4.76 -1.90 -4.87
CA LEU A 79 3.86 -0.77 -4.83
C LEU A 79 2.83 -0.94 -5.93
N GLU A 80 1.62 -0.45 -5.68
CA GLU A 80 0.66 -0.30 -6.74
C GLU A 80 1.20 0.71 -7.75
N ASP A 81 1.10 0.39 -9.04
CA ASP A 81 1.65 1.24 -10.09
C ASP A 81 0.81 2.51 -10.20
N ASP A 82 1.26 3.55 -9.52
CA ASP A 82 0.58 4.84 -9.45
C ASP A 82 0.92 5.73 -10.65
N THR A 83 1.48 5.15 -11.72
CA THR A 83 1.74 5.82 -12.99
C THR A 83 0.49 6.54 -13.52
N ASN A 84 -0.71 6.04 -13.19
CA ASN A 84 -1.96 6.71 -13.52
C ASN A 84 -2.17 8.01 -12.74
N LEU A 85 -1.94 8.05 -11.41
CA LEU A 85 -2.04 9.31 -10.66
C LEU A 85 -0.94 10.28 -11.07
N GLN A 86 0.30 9.81 -11.29
CA GLN A 86 1.37 10.68 -11.75
C GLN A 86 1.05 11.31 -13.10
N TYR A 87 0.53 10.53 -14.05
CA TYR A 87 0.07 11.01 -15.35
C TYR A 87 -1.12 11.98 -15.22
N ILE A 88 -2.09 11.68 -14.36
CA ILE A 88 -3.24 12.55 -14.10
C ILE A 88 -2.78 13.87 -13.49
N MET A 89 -1.85 13.85 -12.52
CA MET A 89 -1.27 15.05 -11.91
C MET A 89 -0.50 15.89 -12.92
N GLU A 90 0.31 15.26 -13.77
CA GLU A 90 1.02 15.95 -14.86
C GLU A 90 0.04 16.60 -15.84
N LYS A 91 -1.03 15.90 -16.20
CA LYS A 91 -2.09 16.46 -17.05
C LYS A 91 -2.82 17.62 -16.38
N ILE A 92 -3.20 17.49 -15.11
CA ILE A 92 -3.86 18.55 -14.34
C ILE A 92 -2.96 19.79 -14.23
N ALA A 93 -1.65 19.62 -14.04
CA ALA A 93 -0.71 20.74 -13.96
C ALA A 93 -0.59 21.55 -15.26
N GLN A 94 -0.96 20.95 -16.40
CA GLN A 94 -0.94 21.58 -17.72
C GLN A 94 -2.31 22.16 -18.13
N MET A 95 -3.37 21.95 -17.33
CA MET A 95 -4.71 22.40 -17.66
C MET A 95 -4.90 23.90 -17.43
N ASP A 96 -5.71 24.53 -18.28
CA ASP A 96 -6.18 25.89 -18.04
C ASP A 96 -7.28 25.94 -16.96
N TYR A 97 -7.63 27.17 -16.53
CA TYR A 97 -8.61 27.38 -15.48
C TYR A 97 -10.00 26.80 -15.81
N GLU A 98 -10.45 26.87 -17.07
CA GLU A 98 -11.77 26.38 -17.48
C GLU A 98 -11.80 24.84 -17.49
N GLN A 99 -10.70 24.21 -17.88
CA GLN A 99 -10.53 22.76 -17.78
C GLN A 99 -10.49 22.30 -16.32
N LEU A 100 -9.73 22.99 -15.46
CA LEU A 100 -9.68 22.71 -14.02
C LEU A 100 -11.04 22.87 -13.34
N ARG A 101 -11.82 23.90 -13.73
CA ARG A 101 -13.17 24.12 -13.20
C ARG A 101 -14.10 22.94 -13.51
N LYS A 102 -14.06 22.41 -14.74
CA LYS A 102 -14.86 21.25 -15.15
C LYS A 102 -14.47 19.98 -14.41
N VAL A 103 -13.17 19.75 -14.19
CA VAL A 103 -12.69 18.61 -13.39
C VAL A 103 -13.19 18.73 -11.95
N LYS A 104 -13.13 19.93 -11.36
CA LYS A 104 -13.67 20.19 -10.03
C LYS A 104 -15.18 19.92 -9.97
N GLU A 105 -15.95 20.46 -10.91
CA GLU A 105 -17.40 20.22 -11.02
C GLU A 105 -17.75 18.72 -11.15
N PHE A 106 -16.92 17.94 -11.84
CA PHE A 106 -17.09 16.49 -11.97
C PHE A 106 -16.83 15.76 -10.64
N ILE A 107 -15.74 16.10 -9.95
CA ILE A 107 -15.36 15.49 -8.67
C ILE A 107 -16.42 15.80 -7.61
N ASP A 108 -16.88 17.05 -7.52
CA ASP A 108 -17.87 17.49 -6.53
C ASP A 108 -19.26 16.84 -6.72
N LYS A 109 -19.50 16.15 -7.84
CA LYS A 109 -20.77 15.49 -8.18
C LYS A 109 -20.86 14.04 -7.65
N TYR A 110 -19.74 13.47 -7.20
CA TYR A 110 -19.65 12.09 -6.68
C TYR A 110 -19.16 12.06 -5.24
#